data_AF-A0A7S2HAI8-F1
#
_entry.id   AF-A0A7S2HAI8-F1
#
_cell.length_a   1.000
_cell.length_b   1.000
_cell.length_c   1.000
_cell.angle_alpha   90.00
_cell.angle_beta   90.00
_cell.angle_gamma   90.00
#
_symmetry.space_group_name_H-M   'P 1'
#
loop_
_entity.id
_entity.type
_entity.pdbx_description
1 polymer ?
#
loop_
_entity_poly.entity_id
_entity_poly.type
_entity_poly.pdbx_seq_one_letter_code
_entity_poly.pdbx_strand_id
1 'polypeptide(L)'
;AGGPLPVGTRCRYKSPRSGWLDAIVEGFNEADDTVNLDIKKHAKPESIFPVASASEAEAWPVGTLVEYESSRAGQWLEATVCSFKEGTAGSEGFYNLDVREHATADRIRLRVA
;
A
#
# COMPACT_ATOMS: atom_id res chain seq x y z
N ALA A 1 1.89 -0.93 -20.22
CA ALA A 1 2.38 0.02 -19.21
C ALA A 1 1.30 0.12 -18.15
N GLY A 2 1.50 -0.55 -17.02
CA GLY A 2 0.60 -0.50 -15.88
C GLY A 2 1.39 0.08 -14.72
N GLY A 3 0.83 1.06 -14.02
CA GLY A 3 1.45 1.59 -12.81
C GLY A 3 1.56 0.51 -11.72
N PRO A 4 2.24 0.82 -10.60
CA PRO A 4 2.46 -0.12 -9.49
C PRO A 4 1.15 -0.60 -8.84
N LEU A 5 0.07 0.19 -8.98
CA LEU A 5 -1.28 -0.14 -8.55
C LEU A 5 -2.27 0.13 -9.69
N PRO A 6 -3.33 -0.68 -9.83
CA PRO A 6 -4.41 -0.40 -10.75
C PRO A 6 -5.17 0.88 -10.37
N VAL A 7 -5.69 1.56 -11.38
CA VAL A 7 -6.60 2.70 -11.18
C VAL A 7 -7.89 2.21 -10.52
N GLY A 8 -8.37 2.95 -9.52
CA GLY A 8 -9.51 2.58 -8.68
C GLY A 8 -9.13 1.82 -7.41
N THR A 9 -7.87 1.41 -7.23
CA THR A 9 -7.43 0.75 -6.00
C THR A 9 -7.50 1.70 -4.81
N ARG A 10 -8.08 1.23 -3.70
CA ARG A 10 -8.12 1.99 -2.44
C ARG A 10 -6.78 1.92 -1.73
N CYS A 11 -6.40 3.03 -1.14
CA CYS A 11 -5.18 3.17 -0.37
C CYS A 11 -5.36 4.23 0.73
N ARG A 12 -4.38 4.33 1.61
CA ARG A 12 -4.25 5.41 2.59
C ARG A 12 -3.05 6.25 2.23
N TYR A 13 -3.25 7.55 2.24
CA TYR A 13 -2.20 8.52 2.08
C TYR A 13 -1.79 9.08 3.45
N LYS A 14 -0.50 8.95 3.79
CA LYS A 14 0.09 9.57 4.97
C LYS A 14 0.45 11.03 4.66
N SER A 15 -0.49 11.93 4.92
CA SER A 15 -0.27 13.38 4.79
C SER A 15 0.65 13.89 5.89
N PRO A 16 1.70 14.65 5.55
CA PRO A 16 2.58 15.25 6.56
C PRO A 16 1.87 16.29 7.44
N ARG A 17 0.73 16.83 6.99
CA ARG A 17 -0.02 17.87 7.72
C ARG A 17 -1.30 17.37 8.37
N SER A 18 -1.94 16.37 7.78
CA SER A 18 -3.28 15.92 8.17
C SER A 18 -3.29 14.49 8.76
N GLY A 19 -2.14 13.82 8.78
CA GLY A 19 -2.07 12.42 9.18
C GLY A 19 -2.61 11.50 8.09
N TRP A 20 -3.31 10.44 8.50
CA TRP A 20 -3.83 9.43 7.57
C TRP A 20 -5.12 9.88 6.89
N LEU A 21 -5.14 9.79 5.56
CA LEU A 21 -6.29 10.09 4.72
C LEU A 21 -6.59 8.89 3.84
N ASP A 22 -7.86 8.54 3.65
CA ASP A 22 -8.25 7.54 2.66
C ASP A 22 -8.16 8.16 1.25
N ALA A 23 -7.71 7.36 0.29
CA ALA A 23 -7.46 7.80 -1.08
C ALA A 23 -7.71 6.68 -2.09
N ILE A 24 -7.89 7.08 -3.34
CA ILE A 24 -8.08 6.17 -4.48
C ILE A 24 -7.01 6.48 -5.53
N VAL A 25 -6.37 5.45 -6.06
CA VAL A 25 -5.41 5.58 -7.15
C VAL A 25 -6.14 5.99 -8.42
N GLU A 26 -5.76 7.13 -8.99
CA GLU A 26 -6.28 7.61 -10.27
C GLU A 26 -5.31 7.38 -11.43
N GLY A 27 -4.01 7.22 -11.14
CA GLY A 27 -3.01 6.92 -12.17
C GLY A 27 -1.58 6.96 -11.62
N PHE A 28 -0.63 6.67 -12.48
CA PHE A 28 0.80 6.68 -12.18
C PHE A 28 1.53 7.59 -13.16
N ASN A 29 2.42 8.45 -12.64
CA ASN A 29 3.28 9.31 -13.42
C ASN A 29 4.64 8.63 -13.61
N GLU A 30 4.83 7.99 -14.76
CA GLU A 30 6.09 7.31 -15.11
C GLU A 30 7.29 8.26 -15.23
N ALA A 31 7.06 9.56 -15.41
CA ALA A 31 8.12 10.55 -15.57
C ALA A 31 8.86 10.88 -14.27
N ASP A 32 8.18 10.77 -13.13
CA ASP A 32 8.69 11.19 -11.82
C ASP A 32 8.41 10.16 -10.71
N ASP A 33 7.97 8.95 -11.08
CA ASP A 33 7.73 7.83 -10.18
C ASP A 33 6.75 8.15 -9.03
N THR A 34 5.73 8.96 -9.34
CA THR A 34 4.68 9.32 -8.38
C THR A 34 3.31 8.80 -8.77
N VAL A 35 2.43 8.66 -7.78
CA VAL A 35 1.06 8.20 -7.98
C VAL A 35 0.11 9.38 -7.88
N ASN A 36 -0.83 9.47 -8.81
CA ASN A 36 -1.94 10.40 -8.70
C ASN A 36 -3.05 9.76 -7.87
N LEU A 37 -3.38 10.40 -6.76
CA LEU A 37 -4.52 10.07 -5.92
C LEU A 37 -5.63 11.11 -6.14
N ASP A 38 -6.87 10.70 -5.88
CA ASP A 38 -8.06 11.56 -5.86
C ASP A 38 -7.88 12.80 -4.97
N ILE A 39 -7.26 12.63 -3.81
CA ILE A 39 -7.01 13.73 -2.86
C ILE A 39 -5.67 14.45 -3.08
N LYS A 40 -4.74 13.85 -3.83
CA LYS A 40 -3.38 14.38 -4.01
C LYS A 40 -2.73 13.85 -5.29
N LYS A 41 -2.44 14.77 -6.21
CA LYS A 41 -1.60 14.50 -7.38
C LYS A 41 -0.11 14.43 -6.99
N HIS A 42 0.66 13.65 -7.74
CA HIS A 42 2.08 13.40 -7.51
C HIS A 42 2.39 13.02 -6.05
N ALA A 43 1.62 12.09 -5.49
CA ALA A 43 1.90 11.51 -4.19
C ALA A 43 3.09 10.56 -4.29
N LYS A 44 4.03 10.68 -3.36
CA LYS A 44 5.18 9.79 -3.30
C LYS A 44 4.73 8.38 -2.86
N PRO A 45 5.29 7.31 -3.43
CA PRO A 45 4.96 5.93 -3.08
C PRO A 45 5.21 5.62 -1.61
N GLU A 46 6.27 6.18 -1.01
CA GLU A 46 6.60 6.05 0.42
C GLU A 46 5.49 6.56 1.37
N SER A 47 4.56 7.37 0.86
CA SER A 47 3.43 7.93 1.61
C SER A 47 2.11 7.22 1.33
N ILE A 48 2.12 6.15 0.53
CA ILE A 48 0.93 5.40 0.11
C ILE A 48 0.97 4.03 0.78
N PHE A 49 -0.10 3.70 1.47
CA PHE A 49 -0.24 2.52 2.31
C PHE A 49 -1.54 1.78 1.94
N PRO A 50 -1.65 0.47 2.16
CA PRO A 50 -2.91 -0.23 1.99
C PRO A 50 -3.92 0.17 3.06
N VAL A 51 -5.21 -0.04 2.79
CA VAL A 51 -6.27 0.16 3.77
C VAL A 51 -6.30 -1.05 4.71
N ALA A 52 -6.26 -0.83 6.03
CA ALA A 52 -6.26 -1.90 7.03
C ALA A 52 -7.59 -2.69 7.08
N SER A 53 -8.68 -2.00 6.78
CA SER A 53 -10.04 -2.55 6.70
C SER A 53 -10.45 -2.89 5.26
N ALA A 54 -9.49 -3.08 4.35
CA ALA A 54 -9.79 -3.50 2.98
C ALA A 54 -10.45 -4.88 2.97
N SER A 55 -11.43 -5.07 2.10
CA SER A 55 -11.90 -6.41 1.74
C SER A 55 -10.93 -7.11 0.79
N GLU A 56 -11.06 -8.43 0.61
CA GLU A 56 -10.25 -9.18 -0.38
C GLU A 56 -10.33 -8.60 -1.79
N ALA A 57 -11.47 -8.00 -2.16
CA ALA A 57 -11.65 -7.34 -3.46
C ALA A 57 -11.01 -5.95 -3.55
N GLU A 58 -10.76 -5.29 -2.41
CA GLU A 58 -10.20 -3.93 -2.34
C GLU A 58 -8.70 -3.93 -2.00
N ALA A 59 -8.20 -5.07 -1.50
CA ALA A 59 -6.82 -5.25 -1.13
C ALA A 59 -5.89 -5.07 -2.34
N TRP A 60 -4.63 -4.72 -2.05
CA TRP A 60 -3.64 -4.60 -3.09
C TRP A 60 -3.39 -5.96 -3.78
N PRO A 61 -3.29 -5.97 -5.11
CA PRO A 61 -3.21 -7.22 -5.86
C PRO A 61 -1.92 -7.97 -5.55
N VAL A 62 -1.98 -9.28 -5.73
CA VAL A 62 -0.79 -10.15 -5.65
C VAL A 62 0.22 -9.73 -6.72
N GLY A 63 1.50 -9.66 -6.33
CA GLY A 63 2.58 -9.14 -7.17
C GLY A 63 2.86 -7.65 -7.00
N THR A 64 2.06 -6.91 -6.22
CA THR A 64 2.35 -5.49 -5.94
C THR A 64 3.69 -5.36 -5.20
N LEU A 65 4.56 -4.49 -5.71
CA LEU A 65 5.82 -4.15 -5.06
C LEU A 65 5.58 -3.21 -3.90
N VAL A 66 6.07 -3.59 -2.73
CA VAL A 66 5.88 -2.84 -1.49
C VAL A 66 7.17 -2.80 -0.69
N GLU A 67 7.20 -1.96 0.33
CA GLU A 67 8.19 -2.04 1.37
C GLU A 67 7.51 -2.37 2.70
N TYR A 68 8.15 -3.25 3.46
CA TYR A 68 7.70 -3.68 4.79
C TYR A 68 8.58 -3.12 5.89
N GLU A 69 7.98 -2.47 6.89
CA GLU A 69 8.69 -2.01 8.08
C GLU A 69 9.06 -3.20 8.99
N SER A 70 10.32 -3.62 8.93
CA SER A 70 10.81 -4.71 9.77
C SER A 70 11.23 -4.19 11.14
N SER A 71 10.43 -4.47 12.17
CA SER A 71 10.77 -4.12 13.56
C SER A 71 12.08 -4.75 14.04
N ARG A 72 12.50 -5.89 13.45
CA ARG A 72 13.76 -6.57 13.79
C ARG A 72 14.96 -5.89 13.13
N ALA A 73 14.81 -5.40 11.90
CA ALA A 73 15.88 -4.75 11.16
C ALA A 73 15.94 -3.24 11.39
N GLY A 74 14.87 -2.64 11.93
CA GLY A 74 14.76 -1.19 12.13
C GLY A 74 14.71 -0.40 10.82
N GLN A 75 14.32 -1.04 9.71
CA GLN A 75 14.30 -0.45 8.37
C GLN A 75 13.16 -1.02 7.52
N TRP A 76 12.87 -0.31 6.43
CA TRP A 76 11.96 -0.76 5.38
C TRP A 76 12.67 -1.77 4.48
N LEU A 77 12.07 -2.93 4.28
CA LEU A 77 12.58 -4.00 3.43
C LEU A 77 11.73 -4.10 2.17
N GLU A 78 12.39 -4.24 1.03
CA GLU A 78 11.71 -4.54 -0.23
C GLU A 78 10.95 -5.86 -0.10
N ALA A 79 9.68 -5.85 -0.54
CA ALA A 79 8.79 -6.98 -0.43
C ALA A 79 7.77 -6.99 -1.57
N THR A 80 7.08 -8.11 -1.72
CA THR A 80 6.01 -8.28 -2.71
C THR A 80 4.78 -8.87 -2.04
N VAL A 81 3.59 -8.36 -2.40
CA VAL A 81 2.32 -8.90 -1.91
C VAL A 81 2.12 -10.31 -2.48
N CYS A 82 2.05 -11.32 -1.60
CA CYS A 82 1.77 -12.70 -2.00
C CYS A 82 0.28 -13.04 -1.85
N SER A 83 -0.37 -12.56 -0.81
CA SER A 83 -1.82 -12.69 -0.60
C SER A 83 -2.31 -11.69 0.43
N PHE A 84 -3.63 -11.48 0.48
CA PHE A 84 -4.30 -10.75 1.54
C PHE A 84 -5.29 -11.67 2.25
N LYS A 85 -5.45 -11.48 3.55
CA LYS A 85 -6.48 -12.12 4.36
C LYS A 85 -7.34 -11.04 4.97
N GLU A 86 -8.60 -11.00 4.56
CA GLU A 86 -9.60 -10.12 5.17
C GLU A 86 -9.75 -10.48 6.66
N GLY A 87 -9.84 -9.44 7.49
CA GLY A 87 -10.10 -9.60 8.91
C GLY A 87 -11.56 -10.01 9.15
N THR A 88 -11.81 -10.88 10.12
CA THR A 88 -13.18 -11.20 10.55
C THR A 88 -13.76 -10.05 11.38
N ALA A 89 -15.09 -10.03 11.57
CA ALA A 89 -15.78 -8.99 12.34
C ALA A 89 -15.10 -8.71 13.70
N GLY A 90 -14.38 -7.59 13.79
CA GLY A 90 -13.62 -7.15 14.97
C GLY A 90 -12.09 -7.21 14.86
N SER A 91 -11.54 -7.72 13.75
CA SER A 91 -10.09 -7.77 13.48
C SER A 91 -9.75 -7.10 12.15
N GLU A 92 -8.56 -6.50 12.06
CA GLU A 92 -8.03 -5.97 10.81
C GLU A 92 -7.51 -7.10 9.90
N GLY A 93 -7.54 -6.88 8.58
CA GLY A 93 -6.92 -7.80 7.64
C GLY A 93 -5.40 -7.71 7.68
N PHE A 94 -4.73 -8.72 7.14
CA PHE A 94 -3.28 -8.75 7.04
C PHE A 94 -2.82 -9.21 5.66
N TYR A 95 -1.67 -8.71 5.24
CA TYR A 95 -1.00 -9.11 4.02
C TYR A 95 0.06 -10.15 4.34
N ASN A 96 0.15 -11.18 3.50
CA ASN A 96 1.30 -12.05 3.46
C ASN A 96 2.23 -11.54 2.38
N LEU A 97 3.45 -11.21 2.80
CA LEU A 97 4.54 -10.79 1.94
C LEU A 97 5.56 -11.92 1.83
N ASP A 98 6.36 -11.89 0.78
CA ASP A 98 7.46 -12.84 0.54
C ASP A 98 8.49 -12.84 1.70
N VAL A 99 8.75 -11.68 2.30
CA VAL A 99 9.67 -11.53 3.44
C VAL A 99 8.99 -11.70 4.81
N ARG A 100 7.67 -11.58 4.89
CA ARG A 100 6.92 -11.59 6.15
C ARG A 100 5.45 -11.95 5.97
N GLU A 101 5.03 -12.98 6.68
CA GLU A 101 3.61 -13.33 6.85
C GLU A 101 2.94 -12.47 7.95
N HIS A 102 1.62 -12.29 7.83
CA HIS A 102 0.80 -11.53 8.78
C HIS A 102 1.28 -10.08 8.99
N ALA A 103 1.66 -9.40 7.90
CA ALA A 103 2.01 -7.99 7.93
C ALA A 103 0.74 -7.10 7.95
N THR A 104 0.66 -6.23 8.94
CA THR A 104 -0.43 -5.25 9.08
C THR A 104 -0.25 -4.12 8.06
N ALA A 105 -1.35 -3.56 7.56
CA ALA A 105 -1.33 -2.52 6.53
C ALA A 105 -0.48 -1.28 6.90
N ASP A 106 -0.42 -0.89 8.18
CA ASP A 106 0.38 0.26 8.65
C ASP A 106 1.89 0.09 8.44
N ARG A 107 2.35 -1.16 8.32
CA ARG A 107 3.77 -1.50 8.09
C ARG A 107 4.10 -1.74 6.63
N ILE A 108 3.18 -1.44 5.72
CA ILE A 108 3.33 -1.71 4.30
C ILE A 108 3.16 -0.40 3.56
N ARG A 109 4.15 -0.02 2.75
CA ARG A 109 4.04 1.15 1.87
C ARG A 109 4.31 0.76 0.44
N LEU A 110 3.80 1.55 -0.49
CA LEU A 110 4.01 1.32 -1.91
C LEU A 110 5.48 1.51 -2.27
N ARG A 111 5.96 0.68 -3.19
CA ARG A 111 7.26 0.84 -3.85
C ARG A 111 7.06 0.91 -5.35
N VAL A 112 7.89 1.71 -6.01
CA VAL A 112 7.98 1.79 -7.47
C VAL A 112 9.42 1.51 -7.85
N ALA A 113 9.60 0.66 -8.87
CA ALA A 113 10.86 0.04 -9.30
C ALA A 113 11.45 -0.99 -8.32
#